data_AF-A0AAD7N8K3-F1
#
_entry.id   AF-A0AAD7N8K3-F1
#
_cell.length_a   1.000
_cell.length_b   1.000
_cell.length_c   1.000
_cell.angle_alpha   90.00
_cell.angle_beta   90.00
_cell.angle_gamma   90.00
#
_symmetry.space_group_name_H-M   'P 1'
#
loop_
_entity.id
_entity.type
_entity.pdbx_description
1 polymer ?
#
loop_
_entity_poly.entity_id
_entity_poly.type
_entity_poly.pdbx_seq_one_letter_code
_entity_poly.pdbx_strand_id
1 'polypeptide(L)'
;MDLTTMNFPSALRGKTRDWTFTYDDTWGHGVFVYVADSGVRDTHTELAGRVLPGYVLPGPGGAATEDVFNHGTGVASLIAGATLGIATKQATIVPVRIADGNRCDRVDTSSADAAAGVNWAVSDYKARNSPTTGIINISWQVYNEPVAVTALTEVRVWLETKVHVKP
;
A
#
# COMPACT_ATOMS: atom_id res chain seq x y z
N MET A 1 2.42 22.47 -5.23
CA MET A 1 3.01 22.14 -6.54
C MET A 1 2.30 23.02 -7.56
N ASP A 2 3.03 23.91 -8.23
CA ASP A 2 2.46 24.79 -9.25
C ASP A 2 2.20 23.97 -10.52
N LEU A 3 0.92 23.74 -10.83
CA LEU A 3 0.49 22.94 -11.98
C LEU A 3 0.69 23.67 -13.32
N THR A 4 1.11 24.95 -13.31
CA THR A 4 1.24 25.77 -14.52
C THR A 4 2.48 25.46 -15.35
N THR A 5 3.47 24.74 -14.80
CA THR A 5 4.72 24.39 -15.50
C THR A 5 4.74 22.99 -16.09
N MET A 6 3.69 22.19 -15.92
CA MET A 6 3.60 20.87 -16.56
C MET A 6 3.18 21.01 -18.03
N ASN A 7 4.01 20.47 -18.92
CA ASN A 7 3.87 20.61 -20.37
C ASN A 7 2.80 19.64 -20.90
N PHE A 8 1.53 19.92 -20.64
CA PHE A 8 0.43 19.13 -21.16
C PHE A 8 0.27 19.34 -22.69
N PRO A 9 -0.24 18.32 -23.43
CA PRO A 9 -0.63 18.46 -24.83
C PRO A 9 -1.47 19.73 -25.05
N SER A 10 -1.30 20.39 -26.20
CA SER A 10 -1.91 21.70 -26.50
C SER A 10 -3.43 21.75 -26.30
N ALA A 11 -4.13 20.61 -26.39
CA ALA A 11 -5.56 20.46 -26.13
C ALA A 11 -5.98 20.67 -24.65
N LEU A 12 -5.04 20.67 -23.71
CA LEU A 12 -5.29 20.76 -22.27
C LEU A 12 -4.77 22.07 -21.63
N ARG A 13 -4.03 22.90 -22.39
CA ARG A 13 -3.46 24.16 -21.88
C ARG A 13 -4.56 25.24 -21.79
N GLY A 14 -4.74 25.83 -20.60
CA GLY A 14 -5.72 26.91 -20.38
C GLY A 14 -7.15 26.45 -20.10
N LYS A 15 -7.41 25.14 -19.97
CA LYS A 15 -8.65 24.62 -19.42
C LYS A 15 -8.43 24.28 -17.95
N THR A 16 -8.80 25.16 -17.03
CA THR A 16 -9.05 24.76 -15.64
C THR A 16 -10.24 23.81 -15.68
N ARG A 17 -9.95 22.51 -15.67
CA ARG A 17 -10.98 21.53 -15.33
C ARG A 17 -11.02 21.52 -13.82
N ASP A 18 -12.04 22.16 -13.26
CA ASP A 18 -12.38 22.04 -11.86
C ASP A 18 -12.86 20.60 -11.63
N TRP A 19 -11.90 19.70 -11.42
CA TRP A 19 -12.18 18.32 -11.05
C TRP A 19 -12.48 18.31 -9.56
N THR A 20 -13.77 18.41 -9.23
CA THR A 20 -14.22 18.18 -7.86
C THR A 20 -14.12 16.68 -7.57
N PHE A 21 -13.19 16.30 -6.69
CA PHE A 21 -13.16 14.97 -6.10
C PHE A 21 -14.06 14.97 -4.86
N THR A 22 -15.28 14.46 -5.01
CA THR A 22 -16.21 14.30 -3.90
C THR A 22 -15.96 12.95 -3.23
N TYR A 23 -15.70 12.97 -1.92
CA TYR A 23 -15.50 11.78 -1.11
C TYR A 23 -16.28 11.91 0.21
N ASP A 24 -16.66 10.78 0.78
CA ASP A 24 -17.27 10.70 2.11
C ASP A 24 -16.16 10.59 3.15
N ASP A 25 -16.28 11.33 4.26
CA ASP A 25 -15.24 11.38 5.29
C ASP A 25 -15.15 10.10 6.15
N THR A 26 -16.11 9.19 5.98
CA THR A 26 -16.09 7.82 6.53
C THR A 26 -15.29 6.83 5.69
N TRP A 27 -14.82 7.22 4.50
CA TRP A 27 -14.08 6.31 3.64
C TRP A 27 -12.77 5.85 4.27
N GLY A 28 -12.60 4.53 4.32
CA GLY A 28 -11.47 3.87 4.94
C GLY A 28 -11.62 3.61 6.43
N HIS A 29 -12.77 3.92 7.07
CA HIS A 29 -12.95 3.67 8.50
C HIS A 29 -12.62 2.24 8.91
N GLY A 30 -11.65 2.10 9.81
CA GLY A 30 -11.22 0.80 10.31
C GLY A 30 -10.56 -0.10 9.26
N VAL A 31 -10.38 0.37 8.01
CA VAL A 31 -9.72 -0.42 6.96
C VAL A 31 -8.22 -0.43 7.24
N PHE A 32 -7.65 -1.64 7.23
CA PHE A 32 -6.20 -1.82 7.24
C PHE A 32 -5.71 -1.96 5.81
N VAL A 33 -4.74 -1.13 5.41
CA VAL A 33 -4.08 -1.23 4.11
C VAL A 33 -2.63 -1.62 4.33
N TYR A 34 -2.32 -2.85 3.92
CA TYR A 34 -0.98 -3.40 3.93
C TYR A 34 -0.25 -2.96 2.68
N VAL A 35 0.80 -2.15 2.84
CA VAL A 35 1.60 -1.63 1.73
C VAL A 35 2.85 -2.48 1.59
N ALA A 36 2.81 -3.43 0.65
CA ALA A 36 3.91 -4.34 0.35
C ALA A 36 4.88 -3.69 -0.63
N ASP A 37 5.92 -3.03 -0.08
CA ASP A 37 6.80 -2.13 -0.82
C ASP A 37 8.17 -1.99 -0.12
N SER A 38 8.81 -0.83 -0.27
CA SER A 38 10.12 -0.44 0.30
C SER A 38 10.09 -0.04 1.78
N GLY A 39 8.93 -0.14 2.43
CA GLY A 39 8.67 0.39 3.76
C GLY A 39 7.80 1.65 3.70
N VAL A 40 7.41 2.18 4.85
CA VAL A 40 6.60 3.41 4.91
C VAL A 40 7.04 4.27 6.08
N ARG A 41 7.51 5.49 5.78
CA ARG A 41 7.91 6.45 6.80
C ARG A 41 6.71 6.97 7.59
N ASP A 42 6.53 6.46 8.80
CA ASP A 42 5.49 6.83 9.75
C ASP A 42 5.54 8.29 10.22
N THR A 43 6.73 8.89 10.21
CA THR A 43 6.97 10.31 10.53
C THR A 43 6.64 11.28 9.39
N HIS A 44 6.22 10.79 8.21
CA HIS A 44 5.80 11.66 7.12
C HIS A 44 4.53 12.43 7.50
N THR A 45 4.49 13.74 7.28
CA THR A 45 3.37 14.62 7.69
C THR A 45 2.02 14.16 7.11
N GLU A 46 2.00 13.69 5.87
CA GLU A 46 0.82 13.06 5.24
C GLU A 46 0.26 11.85 6.03
N LEU A 47 1.12 11.09 6.72
CA LEU A 47 0.80 9.78 7.31
C LEU A 47 0.81 9.77 8.84
N ALA A 48 1.14 10.90 9.47
CA ALA A 48 1.31 11.01 10.91
C ALA A 48 0.10 10.43 11.68
N GLY A 49 0.37 9.50 12.59
CA GLY A 49 -0.64 8.84 13.43
C GLY A 49 -1.48 7.76 12.72
N ARG A 50 -1.21 7.44 11.45
CA ARG A 50 -1.96 6.43 10.68
C ARG A 50 -1.14 5.20 10.28
N VAL A 51 0.15 5.20 10.55
CA VAL A 51 1.04 4.08 10.24
C VAL A 51 1.29 3.28 11.52
N LEU A 52 1.05 1.97 11.45
CA LEU A 52 1.37 1.04 12.52
C LEU A 52 2.73 0.38 12.31
N PRO A 53 3.28 -0.26 13.35
CA PRO A 53 4.36 -1.23 13.15
C PRO A 53 3.94 -2.30 12.15
N GLY A 54 4.91 -2.74 11.37
CA GLY A 54 4.69 -3.63 10.23
C GLY A 54 5.69 -4.77 10.16
N TYR A 55 5.79 -5.35 8.98
CA TYR A 55 6.70 -6.44 8.68
C TYR A 55 7.89 -5.98 7.87
N VAL A 56 9.04 -6.57 8.16
CA VAL A 56 10.23 -6.50 7.32
C VAL A 56 10.70 -7.93 7.10
N LEU A 57 11.15 -8.23 5.89
CA LEU A 57 11.75 -9.52 5.60
C LEU A 57 12.94 -9.81 6.54
N PRO A 58 13.17 -11.08 6.91
CA PRO A 58 14.41 -11.47 7.56
C PRO A 58 15.62 -11.04 6.69
N GLY A 59 16.47 -10.16 7.20
CA GLY A 59 17.46 -9.48 6.35
C GLY A 59 18.18 -8.32 7.06
N PRO A 60 18.71 -7.30 6.34
CA PRO A 60 19.77 -6.39 6.82
C PRO A 60 19.39 -5.42 7.96
N GLY A 61 18.33 -5.71 8.73
CA GLY A 61 17.88 -4.94 9.88
C GLY A 61 16.97 -3.77 9.51
N GLY A 62 16.58 -3.01 10.52
CA GLY A 62 15.65 -1.88 10.39
C GLY A 62 14.20 -2.23 10.67
N ALA A 63 13.35 -1.20 10.64
CA ALA A 63 11.91 -1.33 10.84
C ALA A 63 11.15 -1.29 9.51
N ALA A 64 9.95 -1.85 9.48
CA ALA A 64 9.02 -1.69 8.35
C ALA A 64 8.63 -0.21 8.11
N THR A 65 8.77 0.61 9.16
CA THR A 65 8.55 2.07 9.09
C THR A 65 9.74 2.85 8.53
N GLU A 66 10.86 2.17 8.28
CA GLU A 66 11.99 2.74 7.54
C GLU A 66 11.79 2.43 6.06
N ASP A 67 11.37 3.44 5.30
CA ASP A 67 11.28 3.36 3.85
C ASP A 67 12.64 3.64 3.22
N VAL A 68 13.23 2.60 2.60
CA VAL A 68 14.57 2.69 2.00
C VAL A 68 14.59 3.34 0.62
N PHE A 69 13.42 3.61 0.02
CA PHE A 69 13.35 4.11 -1.34
C PHE A 69 12.37 5.29 -1.53
N ASN A 70 11.58 5.63 -0.50
CA ASN A 70 10.48 6.61 -0.50
C ASN A 70 9.26 6.22 -1.36
N HIS A 71 9.33 5.10 -2.10
CA HIS A 71 8.24 4.66 -2.97
C HIS A 71 7.05 4.18 -2.16
N GLY A 72 7.27 3.36 -1.13
CA GLY A 72 6.19 2.87 -0.28
C GLY A 72 5.51 3.99 0.51
N THR A 73 6.27 4.99 0.94
CA THR A 73 5.72 6.22 1.56
C THR A 73 4.90 7.03 0.57
N GLY A 74 5.34 7.15 -0.68
CA GLY A 74 4.57 7.82 -1.75
C GLY A 74 3.25 7.11 -2.04
N VAL A 75 3.31 5.79 -2.19
CA VAL A 75 2.13 4.91 -2.37
C VAL A 75 1.18 5.02 -1.19
N ALA A 76 1.68 4.90 0.04
CA ALA A 76 0.88 5.04 1.25
C ALA A 76 0.24 6.44 1.36
N SER A 77 0.94 7.48 0.94
CA SER A 77 0.42 8.87 0.94
C SER A 77 -0.73 9.06 -0.06
N LEU A 78 -0.71 8.38 -1.22
CA LEU A 78 -1.85 8.38 -2.14
C LEU A 78 -3.05 7.59 -1.61
N ILE A 79 -2.82 6.61 -0.74
CA ILE A 79 -3.88 5.82 -0.11
C ILE A 79 -4.52 6.61 1.03
N ALA A 80 -3.73 7.03 2.02
CA ALA A 80 -4.22 7.55 3.31
C ALA A 80 -3.56 8.88 3.73
N GLY A 81 -2.90 9.58 2.80
CA GLY A 81 -2.31 10.89 3.07
C GLY A 81 -3.37 11.93 3.43
N ALA A 82 -3.04 12.81 4.36
CA ALA A 82 -3.94 13.85 4.87
C ALA A 82 -4.42 14.83 3.78
N THR A 83 -3.62 15.09 2.75
CA THR A 83 -3.94 16.10 1.72
C THR A 83 -4.34 15.50 0.38
N LEU A 84 -3.65 14.43 -0.05
CA LEU A 84 -3.83 13.83 -1.39
C LEU A 84 -4.31 12.37 -1.36
N GLY A 85 -4.54 11.81 -0.18
CA GLY A 85 -5.04 10.45 -0.05
C GLY A 85 -6.47 10.28 -0.58
N ILE A 86 -6.86 9.06 -0.91
CA ILE A 86 -8.27 8.74 -1.24
C ILE A 86 -9.06 8.43 0.04
N ALA A 87 -8.45 7.71 0.98
CA ALA A 87 -9.00 7.38 2.29
C ALA A 87 -8.39 8.28 3.39
N THR A 88 -8.30 9.59 3.09
CA THR A 88 -7.53 10.62 3.82
C THR A 88 -7.71 10.66 5.34
N LYS A 89 -8.83 10.17 5.86
CA LYS A 89 -9.18 10.39 7.27
C LYS A 89 -9.18 9.15 8.13
N GLN A 90 -9.27 7.92 7.59
CA GLN A 90 -9.60 6.79 8.46
C GLN A 90 -8.97 5.43 8.11
N ALA A 91 -8.28 5.30 6.97
CA ALA A 91 -7.51 4.08 6.70
C ALA A 91 -6.24 4.04 7.57
N THR A 92 -5.92 2.85 8.07
CA THR A 92 -4.69 2.57 8.81
C THR A 92 -3.70 1.86 7.89
N ILE A 93 -2.49 2.40 7.77
CA ILE A 93 -1.42 1.82 6.96
C ILE A 93 -0.62 0.84 7.81
N VAL A 94 -0.39 -0.36 7.28
CA VAL A 94 0.52 -1.36 7.85
C VAL A 94 1.64 -1.62 6.85
N PRO A 95 2.88 -1.22 7.13
CA PRO A 95 3.98 -1.40 6.19
C PRO A 95 4.36 -2.89 6.10
N VAL A 96 4.60 -3.37 4.88
CA VAL A 96 5.15 -4.71 4.63
C VAL A 96 6.38 -4.50 3.75
N ARG A 97 7.52 -4.26 4.39
CA ARG A 97 8.77 -3.96 3.71
C ARG A 97 9.36 -5.24 3.12
N ILE A 98 9.23 -5.36 1.81
CA ILE A 98 9.72 -6.48 0.99
C ILE A 98 10.93 -6.09 0.14
N ALA A 99 11.32 -4.81 0.12
CA ALA A 99 12.58 -4.37 -0.48
C ALA A 99 13.68 -4.17 0.60
N ASP A 100 14.90 -4.58 0.26
CA ASP A 100 16.08 -4.53 1.13
C ASP A 100 17.12 -3.47 0.69
N GLY A 101 16.88 -2.74 -0.41
CA GLY A 101 17.83 -1.77 -0.98
C GLY A 101 17.23 -0.44 -1.48
N ASN A 102 18.11 0.55 -1.71
CA ASN A 102 17.78 1.90 -2.20
C ASN A 102 18.04 2.05 -3.71
N ARG A 103 17.59 1.10 -4.53
CA ARG A 103 17.79 1.14 -5.99
C ARG A 103 16.47 0.92 -6.72
N CYS A 104 16.17 1.79 -7.69
CA CYS A 104 14.96 1.70 -8.52
C CYS A 104 15.04 0.60 -9.59
N ASP A 105 16.26 0.15 -9.91
CA ASP A 105 16.56 -0.61 -11.13
C ASP A 105 16.74 -2.11 -10.89
N ARG A 106 16.65 -2.55 -9.64
CA ARG A 106 16.59 -3.97 -9.29
C ARG A 106 15.32 -4.25 -8.51
N VAL A 107 14.53 -5.17 -9.04
CA VAL A 107 13.54 -5.90 -8.25
C VAL A 107 14.34 -6.86 -7.37
N ASP A 108 14.85 -6.36 -6.24
CA ASP A 108 15.64 -7.18 -5.31
C ASP A 108 14.73 -8.15 -4.49
N THR A 109 13.40 -7.98 -4.59
CA THR A 109 12.42 -8.86 -3.97
C THR A 109 12.18 -10.12 -4.81
N SER A 110 12.49 -11.29 -4.24
CA SER A 110 12.12 -12.56 -4.86
C SER A 110 10.60 -12.81 -4.72
N SER A 111 10.05 -13.66 -5.59
CA SER A 111 8.64 -14.07 -5.48
C SER A 111 8.34 -14.79 -4.16
N ALA A 112 9.33 -15.45 -3.55
CA ALA A 112 9.19 -16.08 -2.24
C ALA A 112 9.10 -15.03 -1.11
N ASP A 113 9.87 -13.96 -1.21
CA ASP A 113 9.85 -12.86 -0.24
C ASP A 113 8.54 -12.06 -0.32
N ALA A 114 8.08 -11.77 -1.54
CA ALA A 114 6.77 -11.16 -1.75
C ALA A 114 5.65 -12.04 -1.16
N ALA A 115 5.69 -13.35 -1.40
CA ALA A 115 4.75 -14.30 -0.81
C ALA A 115 4.81 -14.33 0.72
N ALA A 116 6.01 -14.30 1.31
CA ALA A 116 6.19 -14.25 2.77
C ALA A 116 5.57 -12.98 3.36
N GLY A 117 5.78 -11.82 2.73
CA GLY A 117 5.16 -10.56 3.13
C GLY A 117 3.64 -10.59 3.08
N VAL A 118 3.06 -11.13 1.98
CA VAL A 118 1.61 -11.30 1.84
C VAL A 118 1.05 -12.25 2.90
N ASN A 119 1.71 -13.37 3.14
CA ASN A 119 1.28 -14.34 4.15
C ASN A 119 1.31 -13.75 5.57
N TRP A 120 2.33 -12.96 5.87
CA TRP A 120 2.39 -12.22 7.13
C TRP A 120 1.24 -11.22 7.25
N ALA A 121 0.96 -10.44 6.19
CA ALA A 121 -0.13 -9.45 6.19
C ALA A 121 -1.49 -10.10 6.45
N VAL A 122 -1.76 -11.25 5.82
CA VAL A 122 -2.98 -12.03 6.03
C VAL A 122 -3.06 -12.53 7.48
N SER A 123 -1.95 -13.01 8.04
CA SER A 123 -1.90 -13.49 9.43
C SER A 123 -2.15 -12.36 10.44
N ASP A 124 -1.48 -11.22 10.25
CA ASP A 124 -1.64 -10.03 11.08
C ASP A 124 -3.08 -9.50 11.03
N TYR A 125 -3.68 -9.41 9.84
CA TYR A 125 -5.08 -9.01 9.70
C TYR A 125 -6.04 -9.96 10.45
N LYS A 126 -5.83 -11.27 10.35
CA LYS A 126 -6.61 -12.27 11.09
C LYS A 126 -6.46 -12.08 12.60
N ALA A 127 -5.23 -11.85 13.08
CA ALA A 127 -4.95 -11.65 14.50
C ALA A 127 -5.60 -10.37 15.06
N ARG A 128 -5.76 -9.34 14.24
CA ARG A 128 -6.47 -8.09 14.62
C ARG A 128 -7.96 -8.30 14.86
N ASN A 129 -8.56 -9.39 14.38
CA ASN A 129 -9.98 -9.69 14.50
C ASN A 129 -10.87 -8.49 14.09
N SER A 130 -10.46 -7.78 13.03
CA SER A 130 -11.15 -6.57 12.57
C SER A 130 -12.50 -6.92 11.94
N PRO A 131 -13.57 -6.17 12.23
CA PRO A 131 -14.87 -6.35 11.57
C PRO A 131 -14.91 -5.74 10.15
N THR A 132 -13.87 -5.02 9.75
CA THR A 132 -13.74 -4.28 8.49
C THR A 132 -12.72 -4.93 7.57
N THR A 133 -12.81 -4.65 6.27
CA THR A 133 -11.93 -5.21 5.23
C THR A 133 -10.45 -4.87 5.41
N GLY A 134 -9.58 -5.83 5.08
CA GLY A 134 -8.15 -5.61 4.85
C GLY A 134 -7.83 -5.54 3.36
N ILE A 135 -6.97 -4.61 2.96
CA ILE A 135 -6.48 -4.44 1.58
C ILE A 135 -4.98 -4.67 1.57
N ILE A 136 -4.47 -5.40 0.59
CA ILE A 136 -3.03 -5.48 0.32
C ILE A 136 -2.75 -4.76 -0.99
N ASN A 137 -1.91 -3.74 -0.97
CA ASN A 137 -1.38 -3.10 -2.16
C ASN A 137 0.04 -3.62 -2.42
N ILE A 138 0.26 -4.09 -3.65
CA ILE A 138 1.55 -4.57 -4.15
C ILE A 138 1.88 -3.73 -5.37
N SER A 139 2.59 -2.63 -5.14
CA SER A 139 3.06 -1.72 -6.20
C SER A 139 4.48 -2.06 -6.64
N TRP A 140 4.79 -3.36 -6.66
CA TRP A 140 6.10 -3.92 -7.00
C TRP A 140 5.92 -5.05 -8.02
N GLN A 141 6.82 -5.15 -8.99
CA GLN A 141 6.74 -6.23 -9.97
C GLN A 141 7.21 -7.54 -9.33
N VAL A 142 6.39 -8.58 -9.39
CA VAL A 142 6.78 -9.93 -8.98
C VAL A 142 6.98 -10.74 -10.26
N TYR A 143 8.21 -11.21 -10.50
CA TYR A 143 8.50 -11.99 -11.70
C TYR A 143 7.88 -13.40 -11.62
N ASN A 144 7.52 -13.91 -12.80
CA ASN A 144 6.65 -15.07 -13.03
C ASN A 144 7.24 -16.39 -12.50
N GLU A 145 7.13 -16.62 -11.20
CA GLU A 145 7.46 -17.87 -10.53
C GLU A 145 6.18 -18.50 -9.93
N PRO A 146 6.00 -19.83 -9.96
CA PRO A 146 4.82 -20.52 -9.44
C PRO A 146 4.42 -20.08 -8.01
N VAL A 147 5.40 -19.70 -7.19
CA VAL A 147 5.24 -19.27 -5.80
C VAL A 147 4.40 -17.98 -5.67
N ALA A 148 4.54 -17.01 -6.58
CA ALA A 148 3.75 -15.79 -6.57
C ALA A 148 2.28 -16.06 -6.89
N VAL A 149 2.03 -16.97 -7.84
CA VAL A 149 0.68 -17.39 -8.22
C VAL A 149 0.04 -18.16 -7.06
N THR A 150 0.78 -19.03 -6.36
CA THR A 150 0.28 -19.75 -5.19
C THR A 150 -0.13 -18.80 -4.05
N ALA A 151 0.71 -17.83 -3.70
CA ALA A 151 0.38 -16.86 -2.65
C ALA A 151 -0.87 -16.04 -2.98
N LEU A 152 -0.99 -15.56 -4.23
CA LEU A 152 -2.18 -14.85 -4.70
C LEU A 152 -3.42 -15.76 -4.75
N THR A 153 -3.24 -17.05 -5.03
CA THR A 153 -4.32 -18.06 -5.03
C THR A 153 -4.80 -18.37 -3.61
N GLU A 154 -3.89 -18.47 -2.64
CA GLU A 154 -4.25 -18.66 -1.22
C GLU A 154 -5.03 -17.47 -0.67
N VAL A 155 -4.67 -16.23 -1.06
CA VAL A 155 -5.46 -15.02 -0.76
C VAL A 155 -6.85 -15.11 -1.40
N ARG A 156 -6.94 -15.54 -2.67
CA ARG A 156 -8.21 -15.69 -3.40
C ARG A 156 -9.14 -16.72 -2.75
N VAL A 157 -8.63 -17.92 -2.43
CA VAL A 157 -9.40 -18.99 -1.78
C VAL A 157 -9.90 -18.56 -0.39
N TRP A 158 -9.09 -17.80 0.34
CA TRP A 158 -9.52 -17.26 1.63
C TRP A 158 -10.65 -16.21 1.50
N LEU A 159 -10.58 -15.32 0.51
CA LEU A 159 -11.65 -14.35 0.24
C LEU A 159 -12.96 -15.05 -0.16
N GLU A 160 -12.90 -16.08 -1.00
CA GLU A 160 -14.08 -16.82 -1.49
C GLU A 160 -14.77 -17.66 -0.41
N THR A 161 -14.05 -18.06 0.64
CA THR A 161 -14.62 -18.87 1.75
C THR A 161 -15.23 -18.04 2.87
N LYS A 162 -15.06 -16.71 2.87
CA LYS A 162 -15.47 -15.81 3.97
C LYS A 162 -16.31 -14.61 3.53
N VAL A 163 -16.31 -14.24 2.26
CA VAL A 163 -17.26 -13.25 1.73
C VAL A 163 -18.55 -13.98 1.39
N HIS A 164 -19.55 -13.91 2.28
CA HIS A 164 -20.93 -14.00 1.81
C HIS A 164 -21.13 -12.81 0.87
N VAL A 165 -21.03 -13.05 -0.43
CA VAL A 165 -21.59 -12.14 -1.42
C VAL A 165 -23.08 -12.11 -1.08
N LYS A 166 -23.52 -11.05 -0.39
CA LYS A 166 -24.95 -10.79 -0.34
C LYS A 166 -25.39 -10.54 -1.78
N PRO A 167 -26.51 -11.16 -2.21
CA PRO A 167 -26.99 -11.09 -3.59
C PRO A 167 -27.22 -9.66 -4.06
#